data_AF-A0A972AFU8-F1
#
_entry.id   AF-A0A972AFU8-F1
#
_cell.length_a   1.000
_cell.length_b   1.000
_cell.length_c   1.000
_cell.angle_alpha   90.00
_cell.angle_beta   90.00
_cell.angle_gamma   90.00
#
_symmetry.space_group_name_H-M   'P 1'
#
loop_
_entity.id
_entity.type
_entity.pdbx_description
1 polymer ?
#
loop_
_entity_poly.entity_id
_entity_poly.type
_entity_poly.pdbx_seq_one_letter_code
_entity_poly.pdbx_strand_id
1 'polypeptide(L)'
;MNEWDAAQCSFCGYEKGDERPVTGALPSGTQIENRYTLGNALSSSRQSIGYVAWDARMNTRVLVEEFFPAAIVSRGADGRIVIKRNKEQFARARALFLDAPLEGIRPLKCSHSFDTLNTAMRVYPLDEHQDALTRMEELLDAPILFRDPAGSPLMSINGLLIPPLPKSREYKPSSYFDKNRKRRSLVIALISLIAVCVIGIALWAGYTMLSKYSIEIKLNAPYSAAQTWMLSRVEDGNMISVNAGDIQSDDTAAFAKLSLRRGNYSINVAQDGKEIARTVFAVEGAQPSEVALPTYTPVPVIMPTPSPVPSVAPSPEPSVAPSPEPSVAPSPEPSV
;
A
#
# COMPACT_ATOMS: atom_id res chain seq x y z
N MET A 1 -59.25 -44.60 -14.94
CA MET A 1 -57.85 -44.76 -14.52
C MET A 1 -57.16 -45.56 -15.61
N ASN A 2 -56.36 -44.95 -16.51
CA ASN A 2 -55.35 -45.59 -17.38
C ASN A 2 -54.90 -44.66 -18.55
N GLU A 3 -54.37 -43.46 -18.29
CA GLU A 3 -53.70 -42.65 -19.34
C GLU A 3 -52.50 -41.84 -18.79
N TRP A 4 -51.65 -42.45 -17.96
CA TRP A 4 -50.40 -41.81 -17.47
C TRP A 4 -49.11 -42.46 -18.02
N ASP A 5 -49.26 -43.41 -18.95
CA ASP A 5 -48.14 -44.13 -19.58
C ASP A 5 -47.77 -43.60 -20.98
N ALA A 6 -48.49 -42.59 -21.50
CA ALA A 6 -48.13 -41.93 -22.76
C ALA A 6 -46.89 -41.04 -22.57
N ALA A 7 -46.03 -40.97 -23.61
CA ALA A 7 -44.86 -40.09 -23.64
C ALA A 7 -45.25 -38.60 -23.58
N GLN A 8 -46.47 -38.26 -24.01
CA GLN A 8 -47.04 -36.92 -23.89
C GLN A 8 -48.50 -36.99 -23.40
N CYS A 9 -48.88 -36.17 -22.41
CA CYS A 9 -50.25 -36.11 -21.90
C CYS A 9 -51.16 -35.37 -22.90
N SER A 10 -52.20 -36.05 -23.39
CA SER A 10 -53.17 -35.48 -24.33
C SER A 10 -54.03 -34.35 -23.76
N PHE A 11 -54.08 -34.20 -22.43
CA PHE A 11 -54.85 -33.14 -21.77
C PHE A 11 -54.02 -31.88 -21.52
N CYS A 12 -52.75 -31.99 -21.12
CA CYS A 12 -51.93 -30.85 -20.72
C CYS A 12 -50.65 -30.64 -21.55
N GLY A 13 -50.36 -31.52 -22.53
CA GLY A 13 -49.15 -31.43 -23.37
C GLY A 13 -47.86 -31.88 -22.68
N TYR A 14 -47.94 -32.39 -21.44
CA TYR A 14 -46.78 -32.83 -20.65
C TYR A 14 -46.00 -33.93 -21.35
N GLU A 15 -44.74 -33.68 -21.74
CA GLU A 15 -43.81 -34.72 -22.21
C GLU A 15 -43.02 -35.32 -21.03
N LYS A 16 -43.05 -36.66 -20.94
CA LYS A 16 -42.37 -37.45 -19.91
C LYS A 16 -40.87 -37.46 -20.20
N GLY A 17 -40.15 -36.45 -19.71
CA GLY A 17 -38.69 -36.32 -19.87
C GLY A 17 -38.17 -34.89 -20.02
N ASP A 18 -39.04 -33.89 -20.16
CA ASP A 18 -38.60 -32.49 -20.30
C ASP A 18 -38.24 -31.90 -18.92
N GLU A 19 -37.04 -32.23 -18.45
CA GLU A 19 -36.51 -31.77 -17.18
C GLU A 19 -35.97 -30.34 -17.31
N ARG A 20 -36.86 -29.36 -17.17
CA ARG A 20 -36.48 -28.10 -16.52
C ARG A 20 -37.02 -28.10 -15.09
N PRO A 21 -36.41 -28.82 -14.13
CA PRO A 21 -36.87 -28.77 -12.76
C PRO A 21 -36.57 -27.37 -12.21
N VAL A 22 -37.63 -26.57 -12.10
CA VAL A 22 -37.60 -25.37 -11.26
C VAL A 22 -37.12 -25.79 -9.87
N THR A 23 -36.04 -25.18 -9.40
CA THR A 23 -35.41 -25.60 -8.14
C THR A 23 -36.37 -25.43 -6.98
N GLY A 24 -36.65 -26.51 -6.25
CA GLY A 24 -37.57 -26.51 -5.12
C GLY A 24 -39.04 -26.66 -5.50
N ALA A 25 -39.36 -26.93 -6.76
CA ALA A 25 -40.71 -27.26 -7.19
C ALA A 25 -41.18 -28.61 -6.64
N LEU A 26 -42.51 -28.74 -6.49
CA LEU A 26 -43.17 -30.01 -6.20
C LEU A 26 -43.13 -30.92 -7.44
N PRO A 27 -43.05 -32.25 -7.25
CA PRO A 27 -43.03 -33.19 -8.37
C PRO A 27 -44.38 -33.20 -9.11
N SER A 28 -44.33 -33.42 -10.42
CA SER A 28 -45.53 -33.68 -11.23
C SER A 28 -46.30 -34.88 -10.68
N GLY A 29 -47.63 -34.79 -10.70
CA GLY A 29 -48.55 -35.74 -10.07
C GLY A 29 -48.87 -35.47 -8.59
N THR A 30 -48.22 -34.47 -7.95
CA THR A 30 -48.54 -34.10 -6.57
C THR A 30 -50.00 -33.67 -6.46
N GLN A 31 -50.74 -34.30 -5.54
CA GLN A 31 -52.13 -33.95 -5.26
C GLN A 31 -52.21 -32.92 -4.13
N ILE A 32 -52.96 -31.86 -4.35
CA ILE A 32 -53.18 -30.75 -3.42
C ILE A 32 -54.67 -30.60 -3.13
N GLU A 33 -55.04 -30.48 -1.86
CA GLU A 33 -56.43 -30.33 -1.38
C GLU A 33 -57.38 -31.43 -1.89
N ASN A 34 -56.85 -32.61 -2.26
CA ASN A 34 -57.58 -33.69 -2.95
C ASN A 34 -58.41 -33.20 -4.15
N ARG A 35 -57.98 -32.11 -4.78
CA ARG A 35 -58.70 -31.42 -5.86
C ARG A 35 -57.79 -31.11 -7.03
N TYR A 36 -56.61 -30.56 -6.75
CA TYR A 36 -55.68 -30.12 -7.76
C TYR A 36 -54.59 -31.17 -7.93
N THR A 37 -54.42 -31.67 -9.15
CA THR A 37 -53.29 -32.56 -9.48
C THR A 37 -52.26 -31.72 -10.24
N LEU A 38 -51.10 -31.49 -9.65
CA LEU A 38 -50.05 -30.69 -10.28
C LEU A 38 -49.44 -31.43 -11.47
N GLY A 39 -49.22 -30.71 -12.57
CA GLY A 39 -48.34 -31.12 -13.65
C GLY A 39 -46.93 -30.56 -13.44
N ASN A 40 -46.26 -30.22 -14.54
CA ASN A 40 -44.93 -29.61 -14.47
C ASN A 40 -44.97 -28.19 -13.88
N ALA A 41 -43.88 -27.85 -13.19
CA ALA A 41 -43.55 -26.45 -12.96
C ALA A 41 -43.25 -25.80 -14.31
N LEU A 42 -43.92 -24.68 -14.59
CA LEU A 42 -43.79 -23.94 -15.84
C LEU A 42 -42.70 -22.88 -15.73
N SER A 43 -42.71 -22.12 -14.64
CA SER A 43 -41.79 -21.00 -14.41
C SER A 43 -41.66 -20.69 -12.91
N SER A 44 -40.71 -19.82 -12.57
CA SER A 44 -40.50 -19.36 -11.20
C SER A 44 -40.05 -17.91 -11.17
N SER A 45 -40.47 -17.19 -10.13
CA SER A 45 -39.99 -15.86 -9.80
C SER A 45 -39.19 -15.88 -8.51
N ARG A 46 -38.76 -14.70 -8.06
CA ARG A 46 -38.12 -14.53 -6.73
C ARG A 46 -39.07 -14.82 -5.58
N GLN A 47 -40.38 -14.81 -5.84
CA GLN A 47 -41.44 -14.92 -4.84
C GLN A 47 -42.18 -16.24 -4.91
N SER A 48 -42.35 -16.81 -6.11
CA SER A 48 -43.31 -17.88 -6.34
C SER A 48 -42.81 -18.91 -7.35
N ILE A 49 -43.38 -20.11 -7.30
CA ILE A 49 -43.27 -21.12 -8.36
C ILE A 49 -44.64 -21.29 -9.02
N GLY A 50 -44.65 -21.35 -10.35
CA GLY A 50 -45.85 -21.53 -11.16
C GLY A 50 -45.96 -22.95 -11.72
N TYR A 51 -47.13 -23.57 -11.58
CA TYR A 51 -47.44 -24.89 -12.11
C TYR A 51 -48.67 -24.84 -13.02
N VAL A 52 -48.74 -25.77 -13.97
CA VAL A 52 -50.02 -26.20 -14.54
C VAL A 52 -50.62 -27.27 -13.63
N ALA A 53 -51.93 -27.30 -13.47
CA ALA A 53 -52.61 -28.34 -12.71
C ALA A 53 -53.97 -28.70 -13.32
N TRP A 54 -54.48 -29.87 -12.95
CA TRP A 54 -55.85 -30.30 -13.24
C TRP A 54 -56.75 -30.07 -12.04
N ASP A 55 -57.85 -29.33 -12.20
CA ASP A 55 -58.89 -29.19 -11.18
C ASP A 55 -59.95 -30.28 -11.36
N ALA A 56 -59.94 -31.29 -10.47
CA ALA A 56 -60.84 -32.43 -10.54
C ALA A 56 -62.32 -32.07 -10.32
N ARG A 57 -62.63 -30.91 -9.70
CA ARG A 57 -64.03 -30.50 -9.48
C ARG A 57 -64.64 -29.85 -10.71
N MET A 58 -63.87 -28.98 -11.38
CA MET A 58 -64.33 -28.28 -12.59
C MET A 58 -63.98 -29.05 -13.87
N ASN A 59 -63.19 -30.12 -13.77
CA ASN A 59 -62.73 -30.94 -14.87
C ASN A 59 -62.04 -30.10 -15.96
N THR A 60 -61.15 -29.20 -15.54
CA THR A 60 -60.44 -28.27 -16.41
C THR A 60 -59.01 -28.03 -15.93
N ARG A 61 -58.17 -27.51 -16.82
CA ARG A 61 -56.81 -27.07 -16.50
C ARG A 61 -56.85 -25.73 -15.79
N VAL A 62 -55.95 -25.56 -14.83
CA VAL A 62 -55.77 -24.34 -14.06
C VAL A 62 -54.28 -24.05 -13.89
N LEU A 63 -53.95 -22.80 -13.57
CA LEU A 63 -52.62 -22.42 -13.13
C LEU A 63 -52.59 -22.38 -11.60
N VAL A 64 -51.50 -22.87 -11.00
CA VAL A 64 -51.27 -22.82 -9.56
C VAL A 64 -50.00 -22.04 -9.30
N GLU A 65 -50.09 -20.97 -8.52
CA GLU A 65 -48.96 -20.21 -8.01
C GLU A 65 -48.73 -20.60 -6.54
N GLU A 66 -47.56 -21.15 -6.26
CA GLU A 66 -47.07 -21.43 -4.92
C GLU A 66 -46.21 -20.26 -4.42
N PHE A 67 -46.50 -19.74 -3.23
CA PHE A 67 -45.59 -18.81 -2.57
C PHE A 67 -44.29 -19.53 -2.17
N PHE A 68 -43.18 -19.22 -2.82
CA PHE A 68 -41.88 -19.86 -2.58
C PHE A 68 -40.72 -18.86 -2.73
N PRO A 69 -40.45 -18.02 -1.72
CA PRO A 69 -39.34 -17.08 -1.75
C PRO A 69 -38.00 -17.78 -1.52
N ALA A 70 -37.42 -18.37 -2.58
CA ALA A 70 -36.27 -19.29 -2.53
C ALA A 70 -35.04 -18.78 -1.76
N ALA A 71 -34.91 -17.45 -1.58
CA ALA A 71 -33.86 -16.82 -0.79
C ALA A 71 -33.93 -17.15 0.72
N ILE A 72 -35.11 -17.45 1.26
CA ILE A 72 -35.34 -17.66 2.70
C ILE A 72 -35.97 -19.01 3.04
N VAL A 73 -36.37 -19.79 2.03
CA VAL A 73 -36.96 -21.13 2.21
C VAL A 73 -36.17 -22.22 1.50
N SER A 74 -36.48 -23.47 1.83
CA SER A 74 -36.14 -24.66 1.04
C SER A 74 -37.29 -25.66 1.09
N ARG A 75 -37.32 -26.57 0.11
CA ARG A 75 -38.21 -27.72 0.10
C ARG A 75 -37.68 -28.83 1.03
N GLY A 76 -38.51 -29.32 1.94
CA GLY A 76 -38.25 -30.53 2.70
C GLY A 76 -38.51 -31.79 1.87
N ALA A 77 -38.01 -32.94 2.32
CA ALA A 77 -38.23 -34.22 1.64
C ALA A 77 -39.72 -34.64 1.59
N ASP A 78 -40.53 -34.11 2.50
CA ASP A 78 -41.98 -34.30 2.58
C ASP A 78 -42.78 -33.28 1.74
N GLY A 79 -42.11 -32.48 0.90
CA GLY A 79 -42.72 -31.44 0.09
C GLY A 79 -43.07 -30.15 0.84
N ARG A 80 -42.91 -30.11 2.17
CA ARG A 80 -43.22 -28.92 2.97
C ARG A 80 -42.14 -27.85 2.87
N ILE A 81 -42.52 -26.59 3.03
CA ILE A 81 -41.56 -25.50 3.14
C ILE A 81 -40.84 -25.52 4.49
N VAL A 82 -39.51 -25.47 4.45
CA VAL A 82 -38.62 -25.23 5.59
C VAL A 82 -38.10 -23.80 5.54
N ILE A 83 -38.41 -23.01 6.56
CA ILE A 83 -38.01 -21.59 6.64
C ILE A 83 -36.62 -21.48 7.27
N LYS A 84 -35.65 -20.95 6.51
CA LYS A 84 -34.24 -20.83 6.94
C LYS A 84 -34.00 -19.59 7.80
N ARG A 85 -34.70 -18.48 7.52
CA ARG A 85 -34.49 -17.15 8.15
C ARG A 85 -35.82 -16.39 8.26
N ASN A 86 -35.90 -15.43 9.19
CA ASN A 86 -37.00 -14.46 9.31
C ASN A 86 -38.42 -15.07 9.33
N LYS A 87 -38.66 -16.03 10.24
CA LYS A 87 -39.93 -16.81 10.32
C LYS A 87 -41.18 -15.95 10.45
N GLU A 88 -41.19 -14.98 11.37
CA GLU A 88 -42.34 -14.09 11.58
C GLU A 88 -42.70 -13.31 10.30
N GLN A 89 -41.66 -12.93 9.56
CA GLN A 89 -41.82 -12.17 8.35
C GLN A 89 -42.37 -13.03 7.21
N PHE A 90 -41.86 -14.25 7.06
CA PHE A 90 -42.44 -15.22 6.14
C PHE A 90 -43.92 -15.45 6.44
N ALA A 91 -44.31 -15.56 7.72
CA ALA A 91 -45.71 -15.72 8.10
C ALA A 91 -46.58 -14.52 7.67
N ARG A 92 -46.10 -13.28 7.86
CA ARG A 92 -46.78 -12.07 7.38
C ARG A 92 -46.89 -12.04 5.85
N ALA A 93 -45.81 -12.39 5.16
CA ALA A 93 -45.76 -12.46 3.70
C ALA A 93 -46.76 -13.46 3.14
N ARG A 94 -46.81 -14.64 3.74
CA ARG A 94 -47.73 -15.72 3.38
C ARG A 94 -49.18 -15.29 3.59
N ALA A 95 -49.50 -14.65 4.73
CA ALA A 95 -50.84 -14.12 4.98
C ALA A 95 -51.25 -13.06 3.94
N LEU A 96 -50.36 -12.10 3.64
CA LEU A 96 -50.61 -11.12 2.58
C LEU A 96 -50.75 -11.79 1.20
N PHE A 97 -49.95 -12.81 0.90
CA PHE A 97 -50.07 -13.56 -0.33
C PHE A 97 -51.45 -14.25 -0.43
N LEU A 98 -52.07 -14.69 0.67
CA LEU A 98 -53.41 -15.27 0.63
C LEU A 98 -54.48 -14.19 0.43
N ASP A 99 -54.41 -13.13 1.23
CA ASP A 99 -55.53 -12.20 1.44
C ASP A 99 -55.48 -10.96 0.54
N ALA A 100 -54.36 -10.67 -0.13
CA ALA A 100 -54.20 -9.45 -0.92
C ALA A 100 -55.27 -9.36 -2.03
N PRO A 101 -56.07 -8.27 -2.07
CA PRO A 101 -57.03 -8.02 -3.14
C PRO A 101 -56.27 -7.57 -4.38
N LEU A 102 -56.11 -8.47 -5.35
CA LEU A 102 -55.34 -8.22 -6.57
C LEU A 102 -56.18 -8.08 -7.83
N GLU A 103 -57.50 -7.91 -7.69
CA GLU A 103 -58.40 -7.66 -8.81
C GLU A 103 -57.99 -6.36 -9.51
N GLY A 104 -57.81 -6.42 -10.84
CA GLY A 104 -57.38 -5.28 -11.65
C GLY A 104 -55.89 -4.92 -11.54
N ILE A 105 -55.14 -5.51 -10.60
CA ILE A 105 -53.68 -5.32 -10.47
C ILE A 105 -52.93 -6.43 -11.20
N ARG A 106 -53.42 -7.66 -11.10
CA ARG A 106 -52.82 -8.85 -11.71
C ARG A 106 -53.49 -9.17 -13.05
N PRO A 107 -52.77 -9.79 -14.00
CA PRO A 107 -53.33 -10.13 -15.32
C PRO A 107 -54.45 -11.18 -15.24
N LEU A 108 -54.41 -12.04 -14.21
CA LEU A 108 -55.41 -13.09 -13.99
C LEU A 108 -56.10 -12.92 -12.63
N LYS A 109 -57.42 -13.12 -12.62
CA LYS A 109 -58.23 -13.14 -11.40
C LYS A 109 -58.02 -14.45 -10.65
N CYS A 110 -57.65 -14.36 -9.38
CA CYS A 110 -57.53 -15.52 -8.51
C CYS A 110 -58.92 -16.12 -8.26
N SER A 111 -59.10 -17.41 -8.55
CA SER A 111 -60.36 -18.13 -8.30
C SER A 111 -60.40 -18.78 -6.92
N HIS A 112 -59.25 -19.24 -6.43
CA HIS A 112 -59.14 -19.91 -5.13
C HIS A 112 -57.78 -19.66 -4.51
N SER A 113 -57.73 -19.37 -3.21
CA SER A 113 -56.49 -19.29 -2.43
C SER A 113 -56.64 -20.14 -1.18
N PHE A 114 -55.56 -20.83 -0.80
CA PHE A 114 -55.56 -21.71 0.37
C PHE A 114 -54.14 -21.96 0.85
N ASP A 115 -54.05 -22.50 2.06
CA ASP A 115 -52.80 -22.79 2.73
C ASP A 115 -52.56 -24.29 2.81
N THR A 116 -51.39 -24.75 2.38
CA THR A 116 -51.00 -26.16 2.43
C THR A 116 -49.48 -26.30 2.47
N LEU A 117 -48.95 -27.46 2.88
CA LEU A 117 -47.50 -27.73 2.85
C LEU A 117 -46.61 -26.65 3.50
N ASN A 118 -47.12 -25.95 4.52
CA ASN A 118 -46.48 -24.80 5.18
C ASN A 118 -46.20 -23.60 4.23
N THR A 119 -47.03 -23.46 3.20
CA THR A 119 -47.04 -22.33 2.27
C THR A 119 -48.45 -21.94 1.86
N ALA A 120 -48.56 -20.90 1.04
CA ALA A 120 -49.79 -20.43 0.43
C ALA A 120 -49.82 -20.75 -1.06
N MET A 121 -51.01 -21.09 -1.56
CA MET A 121 -51.27 -21.41 -2.95
C MET A 121 -52.38 -20.49 -3.48
N ARG A 122 -52.27 -20.10 -4.75
CA ARG A 122 -53.32 -19.41 -5.50
C ARG A 122 -53.58 -20.11 -6.81
N VAL A 123 -54.85 -20.22 -7.15
CA VAL A 123 -55.33 -20.90 -8.34
C VAL A 123 -55.97 -19.88 -9.27
N TYR A 124 -55.62 -19.98 -10.54
CA TYR A 124 -56.11 -19.12 -11.61
C TYR A 124 -56.75 -19.96 -12.69
N PRO A 125 -57.92 -19.56 -13.22
CA PRO A 125 -58.53 -20.23 -14.35
C PRO A 125 -57.61 -20.10 -15.58
N LEU A 126 -57.61 -21.12 -16.43
CA LEU A 126 -56.88 -21.15 -17.68
C LEU A 126 -57.83 -21.61 -18.78
N ASP A 127 -58.04 -20.79 -19.80
CA ASP A 127 -58.91 -21.17 -20.92
C ASP A 127 -58.24 -22.22 -21.81
N GLU A 128 -59.03 -23.05 -22.48
CA GLU A 128 -58.52 -24.19 -23.26
C GLU A 128 -57.54 -23.79 -24.37
N HIS A 129 -57.75 -22.62 -24.99
CA HIS A 129 -56.93 -22.10 -26.08
C HIS A 129 -55.71 -21.27 -25.63
N GLN A 130 -55.54 -21.05 -24.32
CA GLN A 130 -54.44 -20.24 -23.81
C GLN A 130 -53.18 -21.09 -23.59
N ASP A 131 -52.02 -20.53 -23.95
CA ASP A 131 -50.73 -21.14 -23.64
C ASP A 131 -50.42 -20.99 -22.14
N ALA A 132 -50.28 -22.13 -21.45
CA ALA A 132 -50.10 -22.16 -20.00
C ALA A 132 -48.80 -21.49 -19.56
N LEU A 133 -47.71 -21.69 -20.31
CA LEU A 133 -46.40 -21.14 -19.99
C LEU A 133 -46.42 -19.61 -20.07
N THR A 134 -46.88 -19.06 -21.20
CA THR A 134 -47.00 -17.62 -21.41
C THR A 134 -47.86 -16.96 -20.33
N ARG A 135 -49.02 -17.54 -20.02
CA ARG A 135 -49.91 -17.01 -18.97
C ARG A 135 -49.30 -17.08 -17.58
N MET A 136 -48.51 -18.11 -17.29
CA MET A 136 -47.79 -18.21 -16.04
C MET A 136 -46.67 -17.17 -15.95
N GLU A 137 -45.90 -16.94 -17.02
CA GLU A 137 -44.85 -15.91 -17.05
C GLU A 137 -45.45 -14.52 -16.86
N GLU A 138 -46.52 -14.16 -17.57
CA GLU A 138 -47.27 -12.91 -17.37
C GLU A 138 -47.71 -12.73 -15.90
N LEU A 139 -48.20 -13.81 -15.28
CA LEU A 139 -48.64 -13.80 -13.89
C LEU A 139 -47.48 -13.55 -12.92
N LEU A 140 -46.34 -14.19 -13.15
CA LEU A 140 -45.16 -14.12 -12.29
C LEU A 140 -44.37 -12.82 -12.47
N ASP A 141 -44.44 -12.19 -13.65
CA ASP A 141 -43.89 -10.87 -13.95
C ASP A 141 -44.68 -9.73 -13.29
N ALA A 142 -45.91 -10.02 -12.81
CA ALA A 142 -46.71 -9.15 -11.96
C ALA A 142 -46.67 -9.62 -10.48
N PRO A 143 -45.53 -9.50 -9.77
CA PRO A 143 -45.40 -10.01 -8.41
C PRO A 143 -46.34 -9.28 -7.44
N ILE A 144 -46.67 -9.96 -6.33
CA ILE A 144 -47.49 -9.33 -5.28
C ILE A 144 -46.61 -8.32 -4.56
N LEU A 145 -46.96 -7.03 -4.70
CA LEU A 145 -46.30 -5.97 -3.97
C LEU A 145 -46.78 -5.97 -2.51
N PHE A 146 -45.91 -6.42 -1.62
CA PHE A 146 -46.17 -6.36 -0.18
C PHE A 146 -46.00 -4.92 0.32
N ARG A 147 -47.08 -4.15 0.23
CA ARG A 147 -47.16 -2.76 0.70
C ARG A 147 -48.29 -2.61 1.71
N ASP A 148 -48.17 -1.64 2.59
CA ASP A 148 -49.27 -1.25 3.47
C ASP A 148 -50.33 -0.45 2.68
N PRO A 149 -51.51 -0.18 3.25
CA PRO A 149 -52.54 0.64 2.59
C PRO A 149 -52.08 2.07 2.24
N ALA A 150 -51.02 2.58 2.87
CA ALA A 150 -50.41 3.87 2.58
C ALA A 150 -49.35 3.79 1.45
N GLY A 151 -49.13 2.60 0.87
CA GLY A 151 -48.17 2.36 -0.21
C GLY A 151 -46.72 2.14 0.25
N SER A 152 -46.45 2.14 1.54
CA SER A 152 -45.10 1.88 2.09
C SER A 152 -44.71 0.43 1.88
N PRO A 153 -43.47 0.13 1.46
CA PRO A 153 -43.01 -1.25 1.28
C PRO A 153 -42.98 -1.96 2.64
N LEU A 154 -43.83 -2.97 2.81
CA LEU A 154 -43.76 -3.90 3.93
C LEU A 154 -42.61 -4.89 3.74
N MET A 155 -42.19 -5.19 2.50
CA MET A 155 -41.06 -6.07 2.22
C MET A 155 -40.35 -5.69 0.90
N SER A 156 -39.10 -6.12 0.76
CA SER A 156 -38.32 -6.06 -0.48
C SER A 156 -38.78 -7.13 -1.49
N ILE A 157 -38.30 -6.99 -2.72
CA ILE A 157 -38.58 -7.89 -3.86
C ILE A 157 -38.19 -9.36 -3.62
N ASN A 158 -37.40 -9.65 -2.59
CA ASN A 158 -37.03 -11.01 -2.18
C ASN A 158 -37.90 -11.56 -1.03
N GLY A 159 -39.00 -10.88 -0.68
CA GLY A 159 -39.80 -11.23 0.50
C GLY A 159 -39.06 -10.99 1.82
N LEU A 160 -38.09 -10.06 1.86
CA LEU A 160 -37.32 -9.66 3.05
C LEU A 160 -37.68 -8.23 3.46
N LEU A 161 -37.99 -7.96 4.73
CA LEU A 161 -38.30 -6.63 5.25
C LEU A 161 -37.12 -5.74 4.92
N ILE A 162 -37.36 -4.56 4.37
CA ILE A 162 -36.40 -3.48 4.56
C ILE A 162 -36.58 -3.15 6.05
N PRO A 163 -35.61 -3.47 6.93
CA PRO A 163 -35.76 -3.14 8.34
C PRO A 163 -36.04 -1.64 8.45
N PRO A 164 -36.93 -1.20 9.35
CA PRO A 164 -37.14 0.23 9.55
C PRO A 164 -35.78 0.87 9.79
N LEU A 165 -35.46 1.90 9.00
CA LEU A 165 -34.20 2.60 9.14
C LEU A 165 -34.08 3.02 10.63
N PRO A 166 -32.99 2.67 11.31
CA PRO A 166 -32.84 3.01 12.71
C PRO A 166 -32.94 4.54 12.84
N LYS A 167 -33.69 5.03 13.84
CA LYS A 167 -33.91 6.47 14.08
C LYS A 167 -32.60 7.27 14.12
N SER A 168 -31.51 6.61 14.49
CA SER A 168 -30.14 7.08 14.30
C SER A 168 -29.27 5.96 13.76
N ARG A 169 -28.41 6.28 12.80
CA ARG A 169 -27.41 5.36 12.27
C ARG A 169 -26.15 5.53 13.11
N GLU A 170 -25.97 4.70 14.13
CA GLU A 170 -24.68 4.63 14.83
C GLU A 170 -23.70 3.87 13.92
N TYR A 171 -22.86 4.60 13.18
CA TYR A 171 -21.86 4.01 12.31
C TYR A 171 -20.81 3.28 13.17
N LYS A 172 -20.86 1.95 13.17
CA LYS A 172 -19.79 1.10 13.70
C LYS A 172 -18.97 0.59 12.51
N PRO A 173 -17.75 1.12 12.28
CA PRO A 173 -16.90 0.61 11.22
C PRO A 173 -16.61 -0.88 11.47
N SER A 174 -16.47 -1.66 10.39
CA SER A 174 -16.13 -3.08 10.53
C SER A 174 -14.75 -3.23 11.19
N SER A 175 -14.55 -4.31 11.95
CA SER A 175 -13.27 -4.59 12.63
C SER A 175 -12.06 -4.64 11.68
N TYR A 176 -12.31 -4.89 10.38
CA TYR A 176 -11.32 -4.77 9.31
C TYR A 176 -10.83 -3.33 9.13
N PHE A 177 -11.74 -2.34 9.13
CA PHE A 177 -11.41 -0.92 9.01
C PHE A 177 -10.61 -0.41 10.23
N ASP A 178 -10.99 -0.83 11.44
CA ASP A 178 -10.27 -0.43 12.66
C ASP A 178 -8.84 -1.00 12.72
N LYS A 179 -8.66 -2.27 12.32
CA LYS A 179 -7.31 -2.87 12.23
C LYS A 179 -6.44 -2.15 11.20
N ASN A 180 -7.01 -1.77 10.06
CA ASN A 180 -6.24 -1.10 9.01
C ASN A 180 -5.92 0.36 9.36
N ARG A 181 -6.81 1.07 10.06
CA ARG A 181 -6.56 2.42 10.58
C ARG A 181 -5.42 2.45 11.59
N LYS A 182 -5.40 1.49 12.54
CA LYS A 182 -4.30 1.35 13.51
C LYS A 182 -2.97 1.01 12.83
N ARG A 183 -2.97 0.10 11.85
CA ARG A 183 -1.76 -0.23 11.06
C ARG A 183 -1.22 0.98 10.30
N ARG A 184 -2.07 1.74 9.61
CA ARG A 184 -1.65 2.96 8.89
C ARG A 184 -1.08 4.02 9.84
N SER A 185 -1.69 4.22 11.01
CA SER A 185 -1.19 5.14 12.02
C SER A 185 0.20 4.74 12.54
N LEU A 186 0.43 3.44 12.77
CA LEU A 186 1.74 2.93 13.23
C LEU A 186 2.82 3.04 12.15
N VAL A 187 2.48 2.78 10.88
CA VAL A 187 3.42 2.92 9.76
C VAL A 187 3.82 4.37 9.57
N ILE A 188 2.87 5.32 9.64
CA ILE A 188 3.16 6.75 9.54
C ILE A 188 4.06 7.18 10.70
N ALA A 189 3.73 6.78 11.94
CA ALA A 189 4.55 7.10 13.11
C ALA A 189 5.99 6.56 13.00
N LEU A 190 6.16 5.34 12.48
CA LEU A 190 7.47 4.74 12.25
C LEU A 190 8.27 5.49 11.19
N ILE A 191 7.65 5.87 10.07
CA ILE A 191 8.30 6.66 9.01
C ILE A 191 8.74 8.03 9.56
N SER A 192 7.87 8.70 10.32
CA SER A 192 8.21 9.98 10.96
C SER A 192 9.36 9.85 11.95
N LEU A 193 9.39 8.78 12.76
CA LEU A 193 10.49 8.51 13.70
C LEU A 193 11.82 8.32 12.95
N ILE A 194 11.82 7.51 11.89
CA ILE A 194 13.01 7.25 11.07
C ILE A 194 13.51 8.56 10.44
N ALA A 195 12.62 9.38 9.88
CA ALA A 195 13.00 10.66 9.29
C ALA A 195 13.66 11.61 10.32
N VAL A 196 13.13 11.69 11.54
CA VAL A 196 13.72 12.49 12.62
C VAL A 196 15.09 11.96 13.03
N CYS A 197 15.26 10.64 13.14
CA CYS A 197 16.56 10.04 13.44
C CYS A 197 17.59 10.34 12.35
N VAL A 198 17.24 10.23 11.06
CA VAL A 198 18.14 10.51 9.94
C VAL A 198 18.58 11.97 9.94
N ILE A 199 17.63 12.90 10.12
CA ILE A 199 17.94 14.34 10.22
C ILE A 199 18.84 14.61 11.43
N GLY A 200 18.54 14.01 12.58
CA GLY A 200 19.36 14.13 13.79
C GLY A 200 20.80 13.65 13.59
N ILE A 201 20.98 12.50 12.94
CA ILE A 201 22.32 11.95 12.61
C ILE A 201 23.07 12.87 11.65
N ALA A 202 22.41 13.39 10.61
CA ALA A 202 23.03 14.30 9.65
C ALA A 202 23.45 15.63 10.30
N LEU A 203 22.61 16.19 11.16
CA LEU A 203 22.92 17.40 11.92
C LEU A 203 24.08 17.17 12.91
N TRP A 204 24.08 16.04 13.62
CA TRP A 204 25.17 15.67 14.52
C TRP A 204 26.50 15.48 13.79
N ALA A 205 26.49 14.74 12.67
CA ALA A 205 27.67 14.57 11.82
C ALA A 205 28.18 15.93 11.30
N GLY A 206 27.29 16.80 10.80
CA GLY A 206 27.64 18.15 10.36
C GLY A 206 28.24 19.00 11.49
N TYR A 207 27.67 18.95 12.69
CA TYR A 207 28.18 19.64 13.86
C TYR A 207 29.59 19.18 14.23
N THR A 208 29.83 17.87 14.28
CA THR A 208 31.17 17.32 14.61
C THR A 208 32.24 17.71 13.58
N MET A 209 31.88 17.79 12.29
CA MET A 209 32.81 18.18 11.22
C MET A 209 33.14 19.68 11.22
N LEU A 210 32.19 20.53 11.62
CA LEU A 210 32.38 21.98 11.63
C LEU A 210 32.98 22.49 12.95
N SER A 211 32.83 21.73 14.04
CA SER A 211 33.38 22.06 15.34
C SER A 211 34.91 22.23 15.31
N LYS A 212 35.40 23.29 15.96
CA LYS A 212 36.82 23.53 16.20
C LYS A 212 37.15 23.11 17.63
N TYR A 213 38.25 22.39 17.80
CA TYR A 213 38.79 21.96 19.07
C TYR A 213 39.98 22.84 19.43
N SER A 214 40.06 23.26 20.70
CA SER A 214 41.24 23.96 21.22
C SER A 214 42.29 22.92 21.59
N ILE A 215 43.47 23.04 20.99
CA ILE A 215 44.60 22.13 21.19
C ILE A 215 45.78 22.96 21.66
N GLU A 216 46.48 22.45 22.66
CA GLU A 216 47.72 23.01 23.16
C GLU A 216 48.87 22.13 22.70
N ILE A 217 49.82 22.74 22.00
CA ILE A 217 50.99 22.05 21.46
C ILE A 217 52.19 22.52 22.27
N LYS A 218 52.88 21.59 22.94
CA LYS A 218 54.13 21.83 23.65
C LYS A 218 55.29 21.19 22.93
N LEU A 219 56.36 21.95 22.76
CA LEU A 219 57.52 21.51 22.00
C LEU A 219 58.76 21.65 22.85
N ASN A 220 59.44 20.52 23.08
CA ASN A 220 60.65 20.43 23.89
C ASN A 220 61.90 20.80 23.06
N ALA A 221 61.89 22.01 22.47
CA ALA A 221 63.04 22.58 21.79
C ALA A 221 63.26 24.02 22.26
N PRO A 222 64.51 24.47 22.47
CA PRO A 222 64.77 25.86 22.84
C PRO A 222 64.31 26.79 21.72
N TYR A 223 63.44 27.74 22.07
CA TYR A 223 62.96 28.74 21.14
C TYR A 223 64.11 29.70 20.79
N SER A 224 64.32 29.96 19.49
CA SER A 224 65.19 31.04 19.04
C SER A 224 64.40 31.99 18.14
N ALA A 225 64.69 33.29 18.22
CA ALA A 225 64.03 34.31 17.41
C ALA A 225 64.25 34.12 15.88
N ALA A 226 65.14 33.21 15.47
CA ALA A 226 65.43 32.87 14.07
C ALA A 226 64.59 31.67 13.54
N GLN A 227 63.72 31.07 14.37
CA GLN A 227 62.88 29.95 13.98
C GLN A 227 61.53 30.40 13.40
N THR A 228 61.15 29.80 12.26
CA THR A 228 59.84 29.98 11.59
C THR A 228 58.99 28.71 11.73
N TRP A 229 57.71 28.91 12.02
CA TRP A 229 56.73 27.87 12.31
C TRP A 229 55.67 27.80 11.21
N MET A 230 55.43 26.60 10.67
CA MET A 230 54.41 26.38 9.64
C MET A 230 53.52 25.21 10.00
N LEU A 231 52.20 25.43 10.01
CA LEU A 231 51.18 24.41 10.21
C LEU A 231 50.50 24.14 8.86
N SER A 232 50.39 22.88 8.45
CA SER A 232 49.68 22.52 7.22
C SER A 232 48.71 21.38 7.48
N ARG A 233 47.61 21.35 6.73
CA ARG A 233 46.66 20.24 6.77
C ARG A 233 47.11 19.20 5.75
N VAL A 234 47.20 17.94 6.16
CA VAL A 234 47.80 16.87 5.35
C VAL A 234 46.94 16.49 4.14
N GLU A 235 45.63 16.71 4.19
CA GLU A 235 44.69 16.33 3.12
C GLU A 235 44.69 17.28 1.91
N ASP A 236 45.05 18.55 2.08
CA ASP A 236 44.78 19.59 1.05
C ASP A 236 46.04 20.25 0.47
N GLY A 237 47.26 19.87 0.88
CA GLY A 237 48.52 20.46 0.39
C GLY A 237 48.70 21.97 0.67
N ASN A 238 47.69 22.64 1.24
CA ASN A 238 47.70 24.06 1.58
C ASN A 238 48.36 24.29 2.94
N MET A 239 49.32 25.21 2.96
CA MET A 239 50.02 25.65 4.17
C MET A 239 49.25 26.80 4.81
N ILE A 240 48.94 26.70 6.11
CA ILE A 240 48.42 27.82 6.91
C ILE A 240 49.58 28.31 7.78
N SER A 241 50.22 29.42 7.43
CA SER A 241 51.26 29.99 8.28
C SER A 241 50.64 30.49 9.60
N VAL A 242 51.14 29.98 10.71
CA VAL A 242 50.84 30.55 12.03
C VAL A 242 51.97 31.52 12.32
N ASN A 243 51.68 32.82 12.32
CA ASN A 243 52.68 33.82 12.68
C ASN A 243 53.06 33.67 14.16
N ALA A 244 54.34 33.81 14.47
CA ALA A 244 54.94 33.57 15.79
C ALA A 244 54.47 34.50 16.94
N GLY A 245 53.40 35.27 16.74
CA GLY A 245 52.82 36.17 17.74
C GLY A 245 51.94 35.49 18.80
N ASP A 246 51.54 34.22 18.58
CA ASP A 246 50.68 33.45 19.50
C ASP A 246 51.46 32.42 20.33
N ILE A 247 52.79 32.43 20.27
CA ILE A 247 53.67 31.45 20.92
C ILE A 247 54.14 32.02 22.26
N GLN A 248 53.75 31.39 23.36
CA GLN A 248 54.39 31.63 24.66
C GLN A 248 55.62 30.71 24.73
N SER A 249 56.79 31.27 25.01
CA SER A 249 58.05 30.53 25.08
C SER A 249 58.69 30.71 26.46
N ASP A 250 59.20 29.60 27.00
CA ASP A 250 60.19 29.59 28.08
C ASP A 250 61.54 29.13 27.48
N ASP A 251 62.65 29.37 28.18
CA ASP A 251 64.02 29.01 27.73
C ASP A 251 64.19 27.52 27.32
N THR A 252 63.25 26.65 27.70
CA THR A 252 63.29 25.20 27.44
C THR A 252 62.23 24.66 26.48
N ALA A 253 61.16 25.43 26.18
CA ALA A 253 60.04 24.94 25.37
C ALA A 253 59.20 26.05 24.73
N ALA A 254 58.61 25.76 23.56
CA ALA A 254 57.63 26.60 22.89
C ALA A 254 56.22 26.00 23.00
N PHE A 255 55.21 26.85 23.28
CA PHE A 255 53.81 26.45 23.40
C PHE A 255 52.91 27.25 22.44
N ALA A 256 51.98 26.58 21.78
CA ALA A 256 50.98 27.22 20.92
C ALA A 256 49.58 26.67 21.20
N LYS A 257 48.61 27.59 21.34
CA LYS A 257 47.19 27.25 21.51
C LYS A 257 46.46 27.49 20.20
N LEU A 258 45.99 26.42 19.57
CA LEU A 258 45.39 26.44 18.24
C LEU A 258 43.93 25.99 18.28
N SER A 259 43.10 26.56 17.39
CA SER A 259 41.70 26.17 17.21
C SER A 259 41.52 25.43 15.88
N LEU A 260 41.68 24.11 15.89
CA LEU A 260 41.72 23.27 14.69
C LEU A 260 40.47 22.40 14.56
N ARG A 261 40.10 22.04 13.32
CA ARG A 261 39.02 21.07 13.08
C ARG A 261 39.56 19.65 13.17
N ARG A 262 38.66 18.66 13.21
CA ARG A 262 39.05 17.24 13.09
C ARG A 262 39.84 17.03 11.79
N GLY A 263 40.93 16.27 11.84
CA GLY A 263 41.77 15.98 10.67
C GLY A 263 43.25 15.86 10.99
N ASN A 264 44.04 15.57 9.95
CA ASN A 264 45.48 15.35 10.07
C ASN A 264 46.25 16.63 9.75
N TYR A 265 47.21 16.97 10.60
CA TYR A 265 48.02 18.18 10.49
C TYR A 265 49.51 17.86 10.57
N SER A 266 50.34 18.65 9.88
CA SER A 266 51.79 18.60 10.01
C SER A 266 52.35 19.94 10.45
N ILE A 267 53.33 19.92 11.35
CA ILE A 267 54.05 21.10 11.81
C ILE A 267 55.49 20.99 11.35
N ASN A 268 55.97 22.05 10.71
CA ASN A 268 57.35 22.20 10.27
C ASN A 268 58.00 23.37 11.02
N VAL A 269 59.21 23.13 11.51
CA VAL A 269 60.06 24.16 12.13
C VAL A 269 61.28 24.35 11.25
N ALA A 270 61.56 25.60 10.86
CA ALA A 270 62.71 25.96 10.05
C ALA A 270 63.56 27.05 10.73
N GLN A 271 64.88 26.96 10.62
CA GLN A 271 65.81 27.99 11.07
C GLN A 271 66.72 28.38 9.91
N ASP A 272 66.89 29.69 9.67
CA ASP A 272 67.68 30.22 8.55
C ASP A 272 67.30 29.60 7.17
N GLY A 273 66.00 29.35 6.99
CA GLY A 273 65.44 28.77 5.76
C GLY A 273 65.57 27.25 5.62
N LYS A 274 66.19 26.54 6.58
CA LYS A 274 66.33 25.08 6.57
C LYS A 274 65.37 24.42 7.55
N GLU A 275 64.63 23.41 7.10
CA GLU A 275 63.76 22.59 7.96
C GLU A 275 64.63 21.82 8.98
N ILE A 276 64.36 22.04 10.26
CA ILE A 276 65.08 21.39 11.37
C ILE A 276 64.24 20.29 12.03
N ALA A 277 62.91 20.35 11.93
CA ALA A 277 62.02 19.32 12.45
C ALA A 277 60.64 19.33 11.76
N ARG A 278 60.02 18.15 11.66
CA ARG A 278 58.63 17.94 11.20
C ARG A 278 57.94 16.87 12.03
N THR A 279 56.67 17.10 12.36
CA THR A 279 55.80 16.10 13.00
C THR A 279 54.39 16.14 12.42
N VAL A 280 53.69 15.01 12.49
CA VAL A 280 52.30 14.87 12.03
C VAL A 280 51.45 14.40 13.20
N PHE A 281 50.29 15.02 13.40
CA PHE A 281 49.34 14.63 14.43
C PHE A 281 47.91 14.67 13.92
N ALA A 282 47.05 13.85 14.53
CA ALA A 282 45.63 13.79 14.22
C ALA A 282 44.83 14.51 15.31
N VAL A 283 43.89 15.34 14.89
CA VAL A 283 42.87 15.92 15.76
C VAL A 283 41.64 15.04 15.64
N GLU A 284 41.33 14.26 16.69
CA GLU A 284 40.18 13.35 16.71
C GLU A 284 39.04 13.81 17.64
N GLY A 285 39.25 14.88 18.42
CA GLY A 285 38.26 15.44 19.35
C GLY A 285 38.88 16.36 20.41
N ALA A 286 38.17 16.55 21.53
CA ALA A 286 38.65 17.30 22.69
C ALA A 286 39.58 16.42 23.57
N GLN A 287 40.86 16.32 23.19
CA GLN A 287 41.90 15.68 23.99
C GLN A 287 43.10 16.64 24.09
N PRO A 288 43.86 16.64 25.19
CA PRO A 288 45.13 17.36 25.27
C PRO A 288 46.19 16.57 24.49
N SER A 289 46.28 16.79 23.18
CA SER A 289 47.34 16.18 22.38
C SER A 289 48.64 16.97 22.58
N GLU A 290 49.38 16.66 23.63
CA GLU A 290 50.75 17.13 23.81
C GLU A 290 51.62 16.49 22.71
N VAL A 291 51.88 17.23 21.62
CA VAL A 291 52.69 16.73 20.50
C VAL A 291 54.17 17.00 20.78
N ALA A 292 54.88 16.05 21.38
CA ALA A 292 56.32 16.15 21.57
C ALA A 292 57.08 15.98 20.25
N LEU A 293 57.91 16.98 19.87
CA LEU A 293 58.89 16.85 18.79
C LEU A 293 60.09 16.00 19.26
N PRO A 294 60.75 15.24 18.37
CA PRO A 294 61.98 14.55 18.71
C PRO A 294 63.09 15.56 19.08
N THR A 295 63.82 15.27 20.17
CA THR A 295 64.91 16.10 20.69
C THR A 295 66.04 16.25 19.66
N TYR A 296 66.42 17.49 19.36
CA TYR A 296 67.57 17.79 18.50
C TYR A 296 68.88 17.35 19.18
N THR A 297 69.70 16.57 18.48
CA THR A 297 71.08 16.30 18.90
C THR A 297 72.01 17.17 18.05
N PRO A 298 72.68 18.20 18.60
CA PRO A 298 73.55 19.05 17.79
C PRO A 298 74.73 18.24 17.25
N VAL A 299 74.94 18.29 15.93
CA VAL A 299 76.15 17.77 15.29
C VAL A 299 77.32 18.68 15.72
N PRO A 300 78.42 18.16 16.29
CA PRO A 300 79.54 19.00 16.71
C PRO A 300 80.16 19.71 15.51
N VAL A 301 80.33 21.02 15.64
CA VAL A 301 81.01 21.86 14.64
C VAL A 301 82.48 21.45 14.59
N ILE A 302 82.91 20.85 13.48
CA ILE A 302 84.33 20.60 13.24
C ILE A 302 84.97 21.93 12.84
N MET A 303 85.83 22.48 13.70
CA MET A 303 86.72 23.59 13.34
C MET A 303 87.65 23.14 12.20
N PRO A 304 87.69 23.81 11.04
CA PRO A 304 88.69 23.52 10.03
C PRO A 304 90.07 24.04 10.48
N THR A 305 91.04 23.13 10.57
CA THR A 305 92.48 23.39 10.74
C THR A 305 93.04 24.18 9.55
N PRO A 306 93.93 25.18 9.73
CA PRO A 306 94.41 26.02 8.64
C PRO A 306 95.40 25.33 7.67
N SER A 307 95.29 25.78 6.40
CA SER A 307 95.98 25.55 5.12
C SER A 307 97.43 25.04 5.06
N PRO A 308 97.86 24.55 3.88
CA PRO A 308 98.84 25.35 3.12
C PRO A 308 98.53 25.54 1.61
N VAL A 309 99.12 26.61 1.06
CA VAL A 309 99.01 27.21 -0.30
C VAL A 309 100.22 26.73 -1.17
N PRO A 310 100.35 27.03 -2.49
CA PRO A 310 99.68 26.53 -3.72
C PRO A 310 100.65 25.76 -4.67
N SER A 311 100.20 25.30 -5.85
CA SER A 311 101.07 25.16 -7.04
C SER A 311 100.27 25.21 -8.36
N VAL A 312 100.85 25.83 -9.41
CA VAL A 312 100.19 26.37 -10.62
C VAL A 312 100.60 25.61 -11.90
N ALA A 313 99.63 25.53 -12.85
CA ALA A 313 99.73 25.38 -14.32
C ALA A 313 100.03 23.99 -14.96
N PRO A 314 99.72 23.76 -16.27
CA PRO A 314 99.03 24.61 -17.28
C PRO A 314 97.86 23.97 -18.07
N SER A 315 97.19 24.86 -18.82
CA SER A 315 96.08 24.74 -19.80
C SER A 315 96.44 24.01 -21.12
N PRO A 316 95.43 23.50 -21.87
CA PRO A 316 95.39 23.76 -23.32
C PRO A 316 94.06 24.38 -23.83
N GLU A 317 94.23 25.28 -24.81
CA GLU A 317 93.23 26.12 -25.50
C GLU A 317 92.80 25.47 -26.86
N PRO A 318 91.94 26.08 -27.72
CA PRO A 318 90.62 25.56 -28.10
C PRO A 318 90.52 25.16 -29.60
N SER A 319 89.35 24.66 -30.03
CA SER A 319 89.00 24.54 -31.47
C SER A 319 87.58 25.03 -31.72
N VAL A 320 87.45 26.03 -32.59
CA VAL A 320 86.22 26.75 -32.99
C VAL A 320 85.90 26.45 -34.45
N ALA A 321 84.59 26.49 -34.79
CA ALA A 321 83.96 26.95 -36.05
C ALA A 321 83.07 25.91 -36.77
N PRO A 322 82.08 26.32 -37.60
CA PRO A 322 81.30 27.57 -37.62
C PRO A 322 79.76 27.39 -37.74
N SER A 323 79.05 28.50 -37.54
CA SER A 323 77.60 28.74 -37.75
C SER A 323 77.32 29.31 -39.16
N PRO A 324 76.14 29.07 -39.75
CA PRO A 324 75.33 30.17 -40.34
C PRO A 324 73.82 29.99 -40.02
N GLU A 325 73.14 30.95 -39.39
CA GLU A 325 72.54 32.22 -39.88
C GLU A 325 71.04 32.05 -40.29
N PRO A 326 70.09 32.87 -39.76
CA PRO A 326 68.66 32.58 -39.78
C PRO A 326 67.91 33.28 -40.94
N SER A 327 66.85 32.65 -41.44
CA SER A 327 65.94 33.27 -42.42
C SER A 327 64.62 33.69 -41.75
N VAL A 328 64.35 34.99 -41.80
CA VAL A 328 63.13 35.68 -41.35
C VAL A 328 62.25 35.96 -42.57
N ALA A 329 60.92 35.79 -42.46
CA ALA A 329 59.86 36.61 -43.07
C ALA A 329 58.45 36.03 -42.73
N PRO A 330 57.33 36.74 -42.91
CA PRO A 330 56.81 37.72 -41.95
C PRO A 330 55.32 37.48 -41.58
N SER A 331 54.87 38.14 -40.51
CA SER A 331 53.46 38.46 -40.19
C SER A 331 53.23 39.92 -40.62
N PRO A 332 52.06 40.33 -41.18
CA PRO A 332 50.88 40.74 -40.39
C PRO A 332 49.56 40.41 -41.15
N GLU A 333 48.30 40.64 -40.75
CA GLU A 333 47.61 41.41 -39.70
C GLU A 333 46.15 40.87 -39.64
N PRO A 334 45.34 41.17 -38.60
CA PRO A 334 44.05 40.53 -38.37
C PRO A 334 42.83 41.45 -38.63
N SER A 335 41.65 40.81 -38.57
CA SER A 335 40.34 41.36 -38.18
C SER A 335 39.50 42.09 -39.23
N VAL A 336 38.33 41.50 -39.58
CA VAL A 336 36.99 41.88 -39.07
C VAL A 336 36.14 40.61 -38.97
#